data_AF-A0A8J3D2K9-F1
#
_entry.id   AF-A0A8J3D2K9-F1
#
_cell.length_a   1.000
_cell.length_b   1.000
_cell.length_c   1.000
_cell.angle_alpha   90.00
_cell.angle_beta   90.00
_cell.angle_gamma   90.00
#
_symmetry.space_group_name_H-M   'P 1'
#
loop_
_entity.id
_entity.type
_entity.pdbx_description
1 polymer ?
#
loop_
_entity_poly.entity_id
_entity_poly.type
_entity_poly.pdbx_seq_one_letter_code
_entity_poly.pdbx_strand_id
1 'polypeptide(L)'
;MAEIKIEKKPPVWPWILLGLLLLGFLVYWFALRDQDTDDRMGMEEVENTEMVTTNETGPVAEYIALLDNDTEPMGLDHEFTNEALMKLTAAAQAVADQSDYDITADLDQVREYANKIEVDPFETTHANSIRKASEILAGSLHKMQEAKFPQLANEAQSVVSAADKIDPDVLTLDQKPAVKGFFNEAASLLRRMN
;
A
#
# COMPACT_ATOMS: atom_id res chain seq x y z
N MET A 1 -72.95 22.54 24.24
CA MET A 1 -72.66 21.20 23.69
C MET A 1 -71.47 21.37 22.76
N ALA A 2 -70.33 20.74 23.04
CA ALA A 2 -69.10 20.93 22.27
C ALA A 2 -68.96 19.82 21.22
N GLU A 3 -68.83 20.19 19.96
CA GLU A 3 -68.58 19.28 18.85
C GLU A 3 -67.07 19.05 18.70
N ILE A 4 -66.63 17.80 18.86
CA ILE A 4 -65.22 17.41 18.69
C ILE A 4 -65.02 16.98 17.23
N LYS A 5 -64.28 17.78 16.47
CA LYS A 5 -63.80 17.41 15.12
C LYS A 5 -62.63 16.43 15.25
N ILE A 6 -62.78 15.24 14.69
CA ILE A 6 -61.72 14.22 14.62
C ILE A 6 -61.05 14.33 13.24
N GLU A 7 -59.81 14.81 13.21
CA GLU A 7 -58.98 14.78 12.01
C GLU A 7 -58.37 13.38 11.80
N LYS A 8 -58.54 12.83 10.59
CA LYS A 8 -57.97 11.53 10.20
C LYS A 8 -56.50 11.70 9.84
N LYS A 9 -55.62 10.96 10.52
CA LYS A 9 -54.19 10.90 10.21
C LYS A 9 -53.95 10.31 8.81
N PRO A 10 -52.97 10.80 8.05
CA PRO A 10 -52.65 10.26 6.74
C PRO A 10 -52.16 8.80 6.87
N PRO A 11 -52.50 7.93 5.90
CA PRO A 11 -52.10 6.54 5.94
C PRO A 11 -50.58 6.41 5.77
N VAL A 12 -49.90 5.94 6.82
CA VAL A 12 -48.43 5.76 6.85
C VAL A 12 -47.99 4.45 6.18
N TRP A 13 -48.94 3.54 5.94
CA TRP A 13 -48.69 2.19 5.42
C TRP A 13 -47.99 2.12 4.05
N PRO A 14 -48.24 3.03 3.09
CA PRO A 14 -47.52 3.04 1.80
C PRO A 14 -46.00 3.28 1.98
N TRP A 15 -45.61 4.11 2.94
CA TRP A 15 -44.20 4.43 3.21
C TRP A 15 -43.46 3.27 3.88
N ILE A 16 -44.15 2.53 4.75
CA ILE A 16 -43.60 1.33 5.38
C ILE A 16 -43.33 0.25 4.32
N LEU A 17 -44.25 0.04 3.39
CA LEU A 17 -44.06 -0.88 2.26
C LEU A 17 -42.88 -0.48 1.37
N LEU A 18 -42.74 0.82 1.07
CA LEU A 18 -41.63 1.33 0.26
C LEU A 18 -40.28 1.09 0.96
N GLY A 19 -40.20 1.37 2.27
CA GLY A 19 -38.98 1.14 3.05
C GLY A 19 -38.59 -0.34 3.13
N LEU A 20 -39.57 -1.23 3.28
CA LEU A 20 -39.33 -2.68 3.34
C LEU A 20 -38.86 -3.24 2.00
N LEU A 21 -39.39 -2.72 0.88
CA LEU A 21 -38.95 -3.09 -0.47
C LEU A 21 -37.50 -2.65 -0.73
N LEU A 22 -37.14 -1.42 -0.36
CA LEU A 22 -35.76 -0.91 -0.46
C LEU A 22 -34.78 -1.71 0.42
N LEU A 23 -35.17 -2.04 1.65
CA LEU A 23 -34.34 -2.85 2.55
C LEU A 23 -34.14 -4.27 2.01
N GLY A 24 -35.20 -4.88 1.48
CA GLY A 24 -35.12 -6.21 0.84
C GLY A 24 -34.20 -6.21 -0.39
N PHE A 25 -34.25 -5.15 -1.20
CA PHE A 25 -33.35 -4.99 -2.34
C PHE A 25 -31.88 -4.86 -1.91
N LEU A 26 -31.60 -4.08 -0.86
CA LEU A 26 -30.26 -3.94 -0.29
C LEU A 26 -29.71 -5.27 0.24
N VAL A 27 -30.51 -6.03 0.98
CA VAL A 27 -30.12 -7.36 1.49
C VAL A 27 -29.90 -8.34 0.34
N TYR A 28 -30.78 -8.34 -0.67
CA TYR A 28 -30.64 -9.20 -1.86
C TYR A 28 -29.37 -8.86 -2.66
N TRP A 29 -29.09 -7.58 -2.89
CA TRP A 29 -27.89 -7.13 -3.61
C TRP A 29 -26.60 -7.45 -2.86
N PHE A 30 -26.60 -7.37 -1.52
CA PHE A 30 -25.46 -7.72 -0.70
C PHE A 30 -25.26 -9.24 -0.60
N ALA A 31 -26.35 -10.02 -0.47
CA ALA A 31 -26.30 -11.48 -0.39
C ALA A 31 -25.95 -12.17 -1.72
N LEU A 32 -26.24 -11.54 -2.85
CA LEU A 32 -25.83 -12.02 -4.18
C LEU A 32 -24.41 -11.62 -4.59
N ARG A 33 -23.76 -10.73 -3.83
CA ARG A 33 -22.36 -10.34 -4.10
C ARG A 33 -21.35 -11.36 -3.59
N ASP A 34 -21.81 -12.41 -2.91
CA ASP A 34 -21.00 -13.39 -2.18
C ASP A 34 -21.20 -14.83 -2.71
N GLN A 35 -21.22 -14.97 -4.04
CA GLN A 35 -21.09 -16.26 -4.72
C GLN A 35 -20.09 -16.14 -5.88
N ASP A 36 -18.81 -16.02 -5.55
CA ASP A 36 -17.78 -16.51 -6.45
C ASP A 36 -17.56 -17.99 -6.15
N THR A 37 -18.13 -18.79 -7.04
CA THR A 37 -17.97 -20.23 -7.18
C THR A 37 -16.52 -20.57 -7.54
N ASP A 38 -15.97 -21.52 -6.78
CA ASP A 38 -14.74 -22.25 -7.07
C ASP A 38 -14.91 -23.07 -8.35
N ASP A 39 -14.50 -22.51 -9.50
CA ASP A 39 -14.39 -23.21 -10.79
C ASP A 39 -12.91 -23.49 -11.12
N ARG A 40 -12.39 -24.56 -10.53
CA ARG A 40 -11.22 -25.27 -11.05
C ARG A 40 -11.67 -26.16 -12.21
N MET A 41 -11.37 -25.77 -13.45
CA MET A 41 -10.72 -26.63 -14.46
C MET A 41 -10.64 -25.95 -15.84
N GLY A 42 -9.41 -25.89 -16.36
CA GLY A 42 -9.14 -26.07 -17.79
C GLY A 42 -8.79 -24.81 -18.59
N MET A 43 -7.53 -24.37 -18.52
CA MET A 43 -6.90 -23.80 -19.71
C MET A 43 -5.42 -24.16 -19.75
N GLU A 44 -5.06 -24.84 -20.85
CA GLU A 44 -3.72 -25.23 -21.23
C GLU A 44 -2.81 -23.99 -21.37
N GLU A 45 -1.63 -24.11 -20.79
CA GLU A 45 -0.32 -23.73 -21.36
C GLU A 45 -0.25 -22.43 -22.17
N VAL A 46 0.17 -21.36 -21.49
CA VAL A 46 1.14 -20.43 -22.10
C VAL A 46 2.34 -20.35 -21.16
N GLU A 47 3.31 -21.19 -21.49
CA GLU A 47 4.72 -21.08 -21.16
C GLU A 47 5.20 -19.64 -21.44
N ASN A 48 5.40 -18.85 -20.39
CA ASN A 48 6.63 -18.07 -20.14
C ASN A 48 6.44 -17.13 -18.93
N THR A 49 6.27 -17.72 -17.73
CA THR A 49 6.75 -17.05 -16.53
C THR A 49 7.99 -17.84 -16.15
N GLU A 50 9.17 -17.26 -16.42
CA GLU A 50 10.33 -17.55 -15.59
C GLU A 50 9.92 -17.26 -14.15
N MET A 51 9.34 -18.27 -13.50
CA MET A 51 9.42 -18.39 -12.06
C MET A 51 10.91 -18.59 -11.82
N VAL A 52 11.60 -17.48 -11.64
CA VAL A 52 12.89 -17.44 -10.98
C VAL A 52 12.60 -17.93 -9.56
N THR A 53 12.58 -19.25 -9.39
CA THR A 53 12.65 -19.92 -8.10
C THR A 53 14.10 -19.82 -7.65
N THR A 54 14.56 -18.62 -7.37
CA THR A 54 15.68 -18.45 -6.47
C THR A 54 15.12 -18.64 -5.08
N ASN A 55 15.74 -19.55 -4.32
CA ASN A 55 15.67 -19.50 -2.86
C ASN A 55 16.31 -18.17 -2.45
N GLU A 56 15.58 -17.07 -2.56
CA GLU A 56 16.07 -15.74 -2.24
C GLU A 56 16.07 -15.57 -0.72
N THR A 57 17.07 -16.14 -0.05
CA THR A 57 17.36 -15.78 1.34
C THR A 57 18.21 -14.52 1.30
N GLY A 58 17.58 -13.34 1.38
CA GLY A 58 18.30 -12.07 1.39
C GLY A 58 17.39 -10.86 1.61
N PRO A 59 17.95 -9.70 1.97
CA PRO A 59 17.16 -8.52 2.36
C PRO A 59 16.16 -8.04 1.28
N VAL A 60 16.52 -8.16 -0.01
CA VAL A 60 15.64 -7.81 -1.13
C VAL A 60 14.39 -8.71 -1.15
N ALA A 61 14.56 -10.02 -1.02
CA ALA A 61 13.43 -10.94 -0.96
C ALA A 61 12.61 -10.86 0.32
N GLU A 62 13.24 -10.60 1.47
CA GLU A 62 12.49 -10.35 2.70
C GLU A 62 11.59 -9.11 2.58
N TYR A 63 12.09 -8.06 1.94
CA TYR A 63 11.32 -6.85 1.66
C TYR A 63 10.16 -7.13 0.71
N ILE A 64 10.43 -7.84 -0.39
CA ILE A 64 9.40 -8.24 -1.36
C ILE A 64 8.33 -9.11 -0.70
N ALA A 65 8.73 -10.10 0.09
CA ALA A 65 7.83 -11.01 0.77
C ALA A 65 6.93 -10.27 1.78
N LEU A 66 7.41 -9.21 2.42
CA LEU A 66 6.56 -8.36 3.26
C LEU A 66 5.42 -7.73 2.44
N LEU A 67 5.71 -7.20 1.25
CA LEU A 67 4.72 -6.55 0.41
C LEU A 67 3.72 -7.53 -0.21
N ASP A 68 4.19 -8.70 -0.65
CA ASP A 68 3.34 -9.72 -1.27
C ASP A 68 2.37 -10.36 -0.25
N ASN A 69 2.72 -10.37 1.05
CA ASN A 69 1.87 -10.91 2.13
C ASN A 69 0.87 -9.89 2.71
N ASP A 70 0.95 -8.61 2.33
CA ASP A 70 0.00 -7.56 2.74
C ASP A 70 -1.32 -7.68 1.96
N THR A 71 -2.08 -8.74 2.28
CA THR A 71 -3.35 -9.07 1.63
C THR A 71 -4.54 -8.32 2.23
N GLU A 72 -4.34 -7.52 3.28
CA GLU A 72 -5.43 -6.81 3.94
C GLU A 72 -5.70 -5.43 3.32
N PRO A 73 -6.95 -5.13 2.92
CA PRO A 73 -7.36 -3.81 2.41
C PRO A 73 -7.10 -2.65 3.40
N MET A 74 -6.90 -2.97 4.69
CA MET A 74 -6.67 -2.04 5.78
C MET A 74 -5.19 -1.94 6.22
N GLY A 75 -4.28 -2.77 5.68
CA GLY A 75 -2.98 -3.14 6.30
C GLY A 75 -1.86 -2.09 6.39
N LEU A 76 -2.08 -0.85 5.93
CA LEU A 76 -1.13 0.23 6.21
C LEU A 76 -1.41 0.80 7.60
N ASP A 77 -0.85 0.15 8.62
CA ASP A 77 -0.67 0.71 9.95
C ASP A 77 0.78 1.18 10.16
N HIS A 78 1.05 1.74 11.34
CA HIS A 78 2.37 2.30 11.66
C HIS A 78 3.45 1.23 11.80
N GLU A 79 3.07 0.02 12.24
CA GLU A 79 3.98 -1.12 12.37
C GLU A 79 4.40 -1.59 10.98
N PHE A 80 3.44 -1.82 10.08
CA PHE A 80 3.73 -2.15 8.69
C PHE A 80 4.59 -1.09 8.01
N THR A 81 4.28 0.20 8.20
CA THR A 81 5.03 1.27 7.54
C THR A 81 6.48 1.36 8.04
N ASN A 82 6.69 1.22 9.35
CA ASN A 82 8.03 1.15 9.93
C ASN A 82 8.78 -0.09 9.41
N GLU A 83 8.16 -1.26 9.47
CA GLU A 83 8.77 -2.51 9.01
C GLU A 83 9.15 -2.44 7.53
N ALA A 84 8.26 -1.91 6.68
CA ALA A 84 8.51 -1.73 5.26
C ALA A 84 9.68 -0.78 4.99
N LEU A 85 9.80 0.34 5.72
CA LEU A 85 10.95 1.24 5.61
C LEU A 85 12.25 0.57 6.07
N MET A 86 12.22 -0.19 7.16
CA MET A 86 13.38 -0.88 7.70
C MET A 86 13.87 -1.98 6.75
N LYS A 87 12.95 -2.79 6.19
CA LYS A 87 13.28 -3.81 5.20
C LYS A 87 13.74 -3.20 3.88
N LEU A 88 13.11 -2.13 3.41
CA LEU A 88 13.57 -1.40 2.22
C LEU A 88 14.99 -0.85 2.42
N THR A 89 15.29 -0.31 3.60
CA THR A 89 16.64 0.15 3.96
C THR A 89 17.66 -1.00 3.89
N ALA A 90 17.31 -2.17 4.44
CA ALA A 90 18.18 -3.34 4.39
C ALA A 90 18.38 -3.86 2.96
N ALA A 91 17.31 -3.87 2.14
CA ALA A 91 17.36 -4.25 0.74
C ALA A 91 18.24 -3.30 -0.09
N ALA A 92 18.08 -1.98 0.11
CA ALA A 92 18.89 -0.96 -0.54
C ALA A 92 20.36 -1.09 -0.16
N GLN A 93 20.69 -1.30 1.12
CA GLN A 93 22.06 -1.52 1.57
C GLN A 93 22.66 -2.77 0.91
N ALA A 94 21.91 -3.88 0.85
CA ALA A 94 22.38 -5.11 0.25
C ALA A 94 22.73 -4.94 -1.24
N VAL A 95 21.88 -4.27 -2.02
CA VAL A 95 22.15 -3.96 -3.43
C VAL A 95 23.34 -3.01 -3.57
N ALA A 96 23.45 -2.01 -2.70
CA ALA A 96 24.56 -1.06 -2.71
C ALA A 96 25.90 -1.74 -2.42
N ASP A 97 25.95 -2.61 -1.40
CA ASP A 97 27.13 -3.39 -1.04
C ASP A 97 27.58 -4.32 -2.18
N GLN A 98 26.63 -5.03 -2.81
CA GLN A 98 26.91 -5.89 -3.97
C GLN A 98 27.43 -5.09 -5.17
N SER A 99 27.01 -3.83 -5.30
CA SER A 99 27.38 -2.95 -6.40
C SER A 99 28.61 -2.09 -6.11
N ASP A 100 29.24 -2.21 -4.94
CA ASP A 100 30.32 -1.33 -4.47
C ASP A 100 29.92 0.15 -4.59
N TYR A 101 28.81 0.51 -3.94
CA TYR A 101 28.27 1.87 -3.87
C TYR A 101 27.89 2.20 -2.43
N ASP A 102 28.24 3.40 -1.95
CA ASP A 102 28.00 3.80 -0.56
C ASP A 102 26.76 4.70 -0.46
N ILE A 103 25.78 4.24 0.33
CA ILE A 103 24.57 4.99 0.70
C ILE A 103 24.35 5.00 2.22
N THR A 104 25.33 4.58 3.02
CA THR A 104 25.14 4.33 4.45
C THR A 104 24.68 5.57 5.21
N ALA A 105 25.23 6.74 4.90
CA ALA A 105 24.83 7.99 5.55
C ALA A 105 23.35 8.36 5.29
N ASP A 106 22.87 8.16 4.06
CA ASP A 106 21.48 8.40 3.70
C ASP A 106 20.57 7.40 4.43
N LEU A 107 20.97 6.12 4.47
CA LEU A 107 20.22 5.06 5.14
C LEU A 107 20.15 5.23 6.66
N ASP A 108 21.16 5.82 7.30
CA ASP A 108 21.10 6.17 8.72
C ASP A 108 20.03 7.24 9.01
N GLN A 109 19.88 8.23 8.13
CA GLN A 109 18.80 9.22 8.25
C GLN A 109 17.43 8.58 8.08
N VAL A 110 17.30 7.65 7.13
CA VAL A 110 16.05 6.90 6.89
C VAL A 110 15.65 6.12 8.14
N ARG A 111 16.59 5.43 8.80
CA ARG A 111 16.33 4.73 10.07
C ARG A 111 15.84 5.68 11.16
N GLU A 112 16.40 6.89 11.25
CA GLU A 112 15.94 7.89 12.22
C GLU A 112 14.48 8.29 11.98
N TYR A 113 14.10 8.52 10.72
CA TYR A 113 12.71 8.83 10.37
C TYR A 113 11.78 7.63 10.55
N ALA A 114 12.22 6.42 10.22
CA ALA A 114 11.46 5.19 10.41
C ALA A 114 11.12 4.98 11.90
N ASN A 115 12.09 5.17 12.79
CA ASN A 115 11.90 5.04 14.23
C ASN A 115 10.89 6.06 14.80
N LYS A 116 10.72 7.23 14.17
CA LYS A 116 9.72 8.23 14.61
C LYS A 116 8.27 7.76 14.36
N ILE A 117 8.06 6.84 13.42
CA ILE A 117 6.73 6.33 13.04
C ILE A 117 6.22 5.29 14.06
N GLU A 118 7.12 4.60 14.77
CA GLU A 118 6.76 3.50 15.67
C GLU A 118 6.18 3.98 17.02
N VAL A 119 6.40 5.25 17.40
CA VAL A 119 6.28 5.70 18.80
C VAL A 119 4.84 6.02 19.22
N ASP A 120 4.04 6.69 18.39
CA ASP A 120 2.68 7.10 18.76
C ASP A 120 1.68 6.92 17.59
N PRO A 121 0.76 5.95 17.66
CA PRO A 121 -0.14 5.66 16.55
C PRO A 121 -1.18 6.75 16.25
N PHE A 122 -1.31 7.78 17.10
CA PHE A 122 -2.22 8.91 16.87
C PHE A 122 -1.50 10.17 16.38
N GLU A 123 -0.18 10.07 16.17
CA GLU A 123 0.62 11.21 15.76
C GLU A 123 0.39 11.53 14.28
N THR A 124 -0.03 12.78 14.04
CA THR A 124 -0.46 13.25 12.71
C THR A 124 0.70 13.59 11.77
N THR A 125 1.91 13.79 12.30
CA THR A 125 3.15 14.06 11.55
C THR A 125 3.88 12.80 11.08
N HIS A 126 3.36 11.60 11.28
CA HIS A 126 3.93 10.38 10.70
C HIS A 126 4.07 10.48 9.17
N ALA A 127 3.10 11.11 8.49
CA ALA A 127 3.18 11.39 7.06
C ALA A 127 4.43 12.21 6.68
N ASN A 128 4.86 13.17 7.52
CA ASN A 128 6.09 13.93 7.32
C ASN A 128 7.32 13.01 7.38
N SER A 129 7.38 12.14 8.39
CA SER A 129 8.50 11.20 8.58
C SER A 129 8.58 10.19 7.44
N ILE A 130 7.43 9.63 7.03
CA ILE A 130 7.32 8.71 5.88
C ILE A 130 7.81 9.42 4.63
N ARG A 131 7.27 10.61 4.32
CA ARG A 131 7.67 11.40 3.15
C ARG A 131 9.17 11.66 3.14
N LYS A 132 9.76 12.07 4.26
CA LYS A 132 11.20 12.35 4.36
C LYS A 132 12.05 11.09 4.14
N ALA A 133 11.67 9.98 4.76
CA ALA A 133 12.34 8.70 4.56
C ALA A 133 12.26 8.24 3.09
N SER A 134 11.09 8.36 2.47
CA SER A 134 10.85 8.02 1.07
C SER A 134 11.65 8.87 0.10
N GLU A 135 11.76 10.19 0.33
CA GLU A 135 12.57 11.10 -0.49
C GLU A 135 14.05 10.73 -0.45
N ILE A 136 14.58 10.45 0.75
CA ILE A 136 15.99 10.09 0.92
C ILE A 136 16.27 8.76 0.20
N LEU A 137 15.46 7.72 0.47
CA LEU A 137 15.59 6.42 -0.19
C LEU A 137 15.49 6.53 -1.72
N ALA A 138 14.49 7.23 -2.23
CA ALA A 138 14.31 7.41 -3.67
C ALA A 138 15.53 8.12 -4.30
N GLY A 139 16.05 9.15 -3.63
CA GLY A 139 17.25 9.85 -4.06
C GLY A 139 18.50 8.96 -4.07
N SER A 140 18.72 8.16 -3.04
CA SER A 140 19.87 7.24 -2.96
C SER A 140 19.75 6.13 -4.01
N LEU A 141 18.57 5.53 -4.17
CA LEU A 141 18.30 4.50 -5.18
C LEU A 141 18.49 5.05 -6.60
N HIS A 142 18.03 6.28 -6.87
CA HIS A 142 18.22 6.94 -8.16
C HIS A 142 19.71 7.19 -8.46
N LYS A 143 20.47 7.75 -7.52
CA LYS A 143 21.92 7.99 -7.73
C LYS A 143 22.70 6.68 -7.91
N MET A 144 22.36 5.66 -7.13
CA MET A 144 22.93 4.32 -7.28
C MET A 144 22.59 3.72 -8.65
N GLN A 145 21.33 3.88 -9.09
CA GLN A 145 20.89 3.47 -10.42
C GLN A 145 21.70 4.14 -11.52
N GLU A 146 21.84 5.47 -11.49
CA GLU A 146 22.62 6.22 -12.49
C GLU A 146 24.07 5.72 -12.58
N ALA A 147 24.67 5.39 -11.43
CA ALA A 147 26.07 4.96 -11.35
C ALA A 147 26.30 3.51 -11.77
N LYS A 148 25.38 2.59 -11.44
CA LYS A 148 25.60 1.14 -11.51
C LYS A 148 24.63 0.40 -12.44
N PHE A 149 23.46 0.98 -12.71
CA PHE A 149 22.37 0.35 -13.46
C PHE A 149 21.70 1.31 -14.47
N PRO A 150 22.46 1.98 -15.36
CA PRO A 150 21.96 3.08 -16.20
C PRO A 150 20.75 2.73 -17.09
N GLN A 151 20.55 1.45 -17.40
CA GLN A 151 19.41 0.94 -18.15
C GLN A 151 18.07 0.99 -17.40
N LEU A 152 18.08 1.23 -16.08
CA LEU A 152 16.90 1.25 -15.21
C LEU A 152 16.38 2.66 -14.89
N ALA A 153 16.68 3.65 -15.74
CA ALA A 153 16.37 5.06 -15.49
C ALA A 153 14.87 5.32 -15.33
N ASN A 154 14.02 4.62 -16.09
CA ASN A 154 12.58 4.78 -16.00
C ASN A 154 12.04 4.26 -14.66
N GLU A 155 12.54 3.11 -14.23
CA GLU A 155 12.15 2.46 -12.98
C GLU A 155 12.60 3.30 -11.78
N ALA A 156 13.83 3.84 -11.80
CA ALA A 156 14.29 4.76 -10.77
C ALA A 156 13.48 6.05 -10.72
N GLN A 157 13.11 6.60 -11.88
CA GLN A 157 12.23 7.78 -11.94
C GLN A 157 10.83 7.49 -11.41
N SER A 158 10.30 6.27 -11.59
CA SER A 158 9.03 5.87 -10.98
C SER A 158 9.10 5.88 -9.45
N VAL A 159 10.21 5.41 -8.85
CA VAL A 159 10.40 5.46 -7.39
C VAL A 159 10.40 6.90 -6.87
N VAL A 160 11.15 7.80 -7.52
CA VAL A 160 11.17 9.23 -7.18
C VAL A 160 9.77 9.83 -7.28
N SER A 161 9.08 9.57 -8.39
CA SER A 161 7.72 10.10 -8.61
C SER A 161 6.70 9.54 -7.62
N ALA A 162 6.90 8.31 -7.12
CA ALA A 162 6.04 7.71 -6.11
C ALA A 162 6.29 8.30 -4.72
N ALA A 163 7.55 8.58 -4.35
CA ALA A 163 7.86 9.31 -3.13
C ALA A 163 7.24 10.72 -3.14
N ASP A 164 7.27 11.41 -4.29
CA ASP A 164 6.69 12.74 -4.44
C ASP A 164 5.17 12.80 -4.28
N LYS A 165 4.47 11.68 -4.49
CA LYS A 165 3.01 11.57 -4.33
C LYS A 165 2.57 11.44 -2.87
N ILE A 166 3.48 11.15 -1.95
CA ILE A 166 3.15 11.06 -0.52
C ILE A 166 2.99 12.49 0.00
N ASP A 167 1.78 12.88 0.36
CA ASP A 167 1.49 14.24 0.80
C ASP A 167 1.74 14.37 2.32
N PRO A 168 2.71 15.17 2.78
CA PRO A 168 2.96 15.36 4.21
C PRO A 168 1.76 15.92 4.98
N ASP A 169 0.84 16.62 4.29
CA ASP A 169 -0.32 17.27 4.90
C ASP A 169 -1.56 16.36 4.96
N VAL A 170 -1.48 15.13 4.43
CA VAL A 170 -2.55 14.14 4.46
C VAL A 170 -2.21 13.03 5.46
N LEU A 171 -3.18 12.59 6.26
CA LEU A 171 -2.94 11.46 7.19
C LEU A 171 -2.58 10.19 6.42
N THR A 172 -1.60 9.44 6.90
CA THR A 172 -1.14 8.18 6.28
C THR A 172 -2.30 7.24 5.95
N LEU A 173 -3.29 7.15 6.86
CA LEU A 173 -4.47 6.29 6.69
C LEU A 173 -5.39 6.74 5.53
N ASP A 174 -5.37 8.02 5.16
CA ASP A 174 -6.16 8.59 4.07
C ASP A 174 -5.41 8.56 2.73
N GLN A 175 -4.10 8.29 2.74
CA GLN A 175 -3.25 8.22 1.54
C GLN A 175 -2.54 6.86 1.37
N LYS A 176 -3.13 5.79 1.91
CA LYS A 176 -2.58 4.43 1.81
C LYS A 176 -2.11 4.03 0.40
N PRO A 177 -2.85 4.33 -0.69
CA PRO A 177 -2.41 4.00 -2.04
C PRO A 177 -1.09 4.67 -2.46
N ALA A 178 -0.84 5.92 -2.01
CA ALA A 178 0.39 6.63 -2.35
C ALA A 178 1.61 6.00 -1.65
N VAL A 179 1.47 5.71 -0.36
CA VAL A 179 2.54 5.09 0.45
C VAL A 179 2.83 3.65 -0.03
N LYS A 180 1.79 2.83 -0.28
CA LYS A 180 1.95 1.50 -0.90
C LYS A 180 2.57 1.59 -2.28
N GLY A 181 2.17 2.57 -3.09
CA GLY A 181 2.74 2.83 -4.41
C GLY A 181 4.25 3.04 -4.35
N PHE A 182 4.73 3.85 -3.41
CA PHE A 182 6.17 4.05 -3.22
C PHE A 182 6.91 2.75 -2.91
N PHE A 183 6.42 1.94 -1.96
CA PHE A 183 7.06 0.66 -1.63
C PHE A 183 7.07 -0.32 -2.81
N ASN A 184 5.96 -0.40 -3.55
CA ASN A 184 5.88 -1.29 -4.71
C ASN A 184 6.83 -0.89 -5.84
N GLU A 185 6.95 0.41 -6.14
CA GLU A 185 7.91 0.89 -7.14
C GLU A 185 9.35 0.62 -6.68
N ALA A 186 9.66 0.84 -5.40
CA ALA A 186 10.99 0.56 -4.86
C ALA A 186 11.33 -0.94 -4.93
N ALA A 187 10.37 -1.83 -4.62
CA ALA A 187 10.54 -3.27 -4.78
C ALA A 187 10.77 -3.66 -6.23
N SER A 188 10.02 -3.08 -7.17
CA SER A 188 10.18 -3.29 -8.61
C SER A 188 11.58 -2.92 -9.10
N LEU A 189 12.12 -1.78 -8.64
CA LEU A 189 13.47 -1.35 -8.95
C LEU A 189 14.52 -2.30 -8.36
N LEU A 190 14.41 -2.62 -7.07
CA LEU A 190 15.37 -3.47 -6.37
C LEU A 190 15.42 -4.90 -6.93
N ARG A 191 14.27 -5.46 -7.33
CA ARG A 191 14.19 -6.75 -8.05
C ARG A 191 15.04 -6.78 -9.32
N ARG A 192 15.29 -5.63 -9.94
CA ARG A 192 16.04 -5.51 -11.20
C ARG A 192 17.49 -5.10 -11.02
N MET A 193 17.85 -4.62 -9.83
CA MET A 193 19.22 -4.29 -9.44
C MET A 193 19.95 -5.44 -8.74
N ASN A 194 19.18 -6.37 -8.14
CA ASN A 194 19.63 -7.62 -7.52
C ASN A 194 19.74 -8.73 -8.57
#